data_AF-A0A067MVH8-F1
#
_entry.id   AF-A0A067MVH8-F1
#
_cell.length_a   1.000
_cell.length_b   1.000
_cell.length_c   1.000
_cell.angle_alpha   90.00
_cell.angle_beta   90.00
_cell.angle_gamma   90.00
#
_symmetry.space_group_name_H-M   'P 1'
#
loop_
_entity.id
_entity.type
_entity.pdbx_description
1 polymer ?
#
loop_
_entity_poly.entity_id
_entity_poly.type
_entity_poly.pdbx_seq_one_letter_code
_entity_poly.pdbx_strand_id
1 'polypeptide(L)'
;MSAGSSHSAGHGDYARKSRGRQVPIATESGAQKDRTFVCEVDGCFKCFQRNEHLKRHIRSVHMDEKPNLCPHPGCDKSFSRRDNLLQHYKVHKSQEL
;
A
#
# COMPACT_ATOMS: atom_id res chain seq x y z
N MET A 1 -32.44 -44.06 9.44
CA MET A 1 -30.98 -43.88 9.65
C MET A 1 -30.40 -43.53 8.29
N SER A 2 -29.80 -42.42 7.95
CA SER A 2 -29.78 -41.05 8.46
C SER A 2 -29.44 -40.22 7.21
N ALA A 3 -30.15 -39.11 6.99
CA ALA A 3 -29.77 -38.13 5.97
C ALA A 3 -28.46 -37.47 6.40
N GLY A 4 -27.47 -37.48 5.51
CA GLY A 4 -26.16 -36.85 5.72
C GLY A 4 -25.94 -35.72 4.72
N SER A 5 -26.64 -34.60 4.91
CA SER A 5 -26.32 -33.33 4.26
C SER A 5 -24.95 -32.86 4.75
N SER A 6 -23.97 -32.79 3.87
CA SER A 6 -22.70 -32.11 4.15
C SER A 6 -22.57 -30.92 3.22
N HIS A 7 -23.08 -29.78 3.70
CA HIS A 7 -22.69 -28.47 3.19
C HIS A 7 -21.27 -28.20 3.68
N SER A 8 -20.36 -27.83 2.79
CA SER A 8 -19.04 -27.34 3.19
C SER A 8 -18.60 -26.23 2.23
N ALA A 9 -18.82 -25.01 2.73
CA ALA A 9 -18.19 -23.73 2.46
C ALA A 9 -17.50 -23.54 1.10
N GLY A 10 -18.10 -22.65 0.30
CA GLY A 10 -17.40 -21.98 -0.81
C GLY A 10 -16.15 -21.28 -0.29
N HIS A 11 -15.00 -21.65 -0.84
CA HIS A 11 -13.80 -20.85 -0.75
C HIS A 11 -14.05 -19.62 -1.63
N GLY A 12 -14.47 -18.52 -1.01
CA GLY A 12 -14.48 -17.23 -1.67
C GLY A 12 -13.04 -16.88 -2.00
N ASP A 13 -12.68 -16.97 -3.28
CA ASP A 13 -11.48 -16.37 -3.83
C ASP A 13 -11.55 -14.87 -3.56
N TYR A 14 -11.02 -14.43 -2.41
CA TYR A 14 -10.52 -13.09 -2.28
C TYR A 14 -9.27 -13.03 -3.17
N ALA A 15 -9.52 -12.94 -4.48
CA ALA A 15 -8.55 -12.44 -5.43
C ALA A 15 -8.20 -11.04 -4.93
N ARG A 16 -7.21 -10.97 -4.04
CA ARG A 16 -6.52 -9.75 -3.70
C ARG A 16 -5.94 -9.34 -5.03
N LYS A 17 -6.68 -8.51 -5.75
CA LYS A 17 -6.23 -7.80 -6.95
C LYS A 17 -4.95 -7.16 -6.49
N SER A 18 -3.83 -7.84 -6.73
CA SER A 18 -2.52 -7.28 -6.76
C SER A 18 -2.73 -6.11 -7.68
N ARG A 19 -2.85 -4.91 -7.11
CA ARG A 19 -2.82 -3.67 -7.86
C ARG A 19 -1.38 -3.60 -8.34
N GLY A 20 -1.09 -4.45 -9.33
CA GLY A 20 0.14 -4.49 -10.06
C GLY A 20 0.30 -3.05 -10.48
N ARG A 21 1.33 -2.42 -9.93
CA ARG A 21 1.80 -1.16 -10.46
C ARG A 21 2.22 -1.52 -11.86
N GLN A 22 1.33 -1.27 -12.82
CA GLN A 22 1.64 -1.37 -14.23
C GLN A 22 2.83 -0.45 -14.44
N VAL A 23 4.00 -1.06 -14.62
CA VAL A 23 5.18 -0.37 -15.11
C VAL A 23 4.87 -0.11 -16.57
N PRO A 24 4.71 1.14 -17.03
CA PRO A 24 4.53 1.38 -18.45
C PRO A 24 5.83 0.97 -19.13
N ILE A 25 5.81 -0.19 -19.79
CA ILE A 25 6.82 -0.60 -20.75
C ILE A 25 6.72 0.43 -21.88
N ALA A 26 7.81 1.14 -22.14
CA ALA A 26 7.86 2.21 -23.13
C ALA A 26 7.44 1.66 -24.51
N THR A 27 6.24 2.00 -24.94
CA THR A 27 5.79 1.85 -26.33
C THR A 27 5.51 3.23 -26.88
N GLU A 28 6.11 3.48 -28.03
CA GLU A 28 6.28 4.77 -28.66
C GLU A 28 4.98 5.26 -29.31
N SER A 29 4.78 6.59 -29.32
CA SER A 29 3.81 7.39 -30.09
C SER A 29 2.71 8.07 -29.27
N GLY A 30 2.70 9.41 -29.32
CA GLY A 30 1.53 10.25 -28.98
C GLY A 30 1.78 11.32 -27.91
N ALA A 31 2.56 12.33 -28.26
CA ALA A 31 2.61 13.67 -27.68
C ALA A 31 1.90 13.92 -26.33
N GLN A 32 2.57 13.73 -25.18
CA GLN A 32 2.33 14.53 -23.95
C GLN A 32 3.62 14.64 -23.10
N LYS A 33 4.24 15.82 -23.21
CA LYS A 33 5.22 16.46 -22.31
C LYS A 33 5.74 15.62 -21.13
N ASP A 34 6.96 15.12 -21.32
CA ASP A 34 7.89 14.62 -20.31
C ASP A 34 7.80 15.39 -18.98
N ARG A 35 7.13 14.82 -17.98
CA ARG A 35 7.11 15.28 -16.58
C ARG A 35 6.97 14.08 -15.65
N THR A 36 7.89 13.13 -15.80
CA THR A 36 8.03 12.00 -14.89
C THR A 36 8.97 12.40 -13.76
N PHE A 37 8.54 12.25 -12.52
CA PHE A 37 9.37 12.51 -11.34
C PHE A 37 10.13 11.23 -10.99
N VAL A 38 11.44 11.23 -11.24
CA VAL A 38 12.33 10.09 -11.01
C VAL A 38 12.93 10.14 -9.60
N CYS A 39 13.15 8.98 -8.99
CA CYS A 39 13.95 8.90 -7.78
C CYS A 39 15.43 9.04 -8.15
N GLU A 40 16.11 9.97 -7.50
CA GLU A 40 17.54 10.25 -7.71
C GLU A 40 18.44 9.53 -6.68
N VAL A 41 17.85 8.66 -5.84
CA VAL A 41 18.60 7.88 -4.86
C VAL A 41 19.35 6.77 -5.58
N ASP A 42 20.65 6.65 -5.27
CA ASP A 42 21.52 5.62 -5.84
C ASP A 42 20.93 4.21 -5.63
N GLY A 43 20.85 3.44 -6.72
CA GLY A 43 20.21 2.12 -6.72
C GLY A 43 18.67 2.12 -6.76
N CYS A 44 18.00 3.28 -6.86
CA CYS A 44 16.54 3.37 -6.96
C CYS A 44 16.06 3.86 -8.34
N PHE A 45 15.49 2.94 -9.13
CA PHE A 45 15.01 3.24 -10.50
C PHE A 45 13.50 3.52 -10.57
N LYS A 46 12.88 3.99 -9.47
CA LYS A 46 11.42 4.23 -9.44
C LYS A 46 11.07 5.61 -9.99
N CYS A 47 10.07 5.65 -10.86
CA CYS A 47 9.50 6.89 -11.37
C CYS A 47 8.01 7.03 -11.03
N PHE A 48 7.54 8.28 -10.98
CA PHE A 48 6.18 8.64 -10.61
C PHE A 48 5.64 9.74 -11.52
N GLN A 49 4.35 9.68 -11.83
CA GLN A 49 3.68 10.70 -12.63
C GLN A 49 3.44 12.01 -11.87
N ARG A 50 3.59 12.01 -10.54
CA ARG A 50 3.33 13.18 -9.67
C ARG A 50 4.46 13.37 -8.66
N ASN A 51 4.86 14.63 -8.45
CA ASN A 51 5.94 14.99 -7.52
C ASN A 51 5.64 14.55 -6.08
N GLU A 52 4.40 14.71 -5.64
CA GLU A 52 3.95 14.29 -4.30
C GLU A 52 4.21 12.79 -4.06
N HIS A 53 4.00 11.97 -5.09
CA HIS A 53 4.25 10.53 -4.99
C HIS A 53 5.73 10.20 -4.88
N LEU A 54 6.59 10.92 -5.61
CA LEU A 54 8.04 10.81 -5.48
C LEU A 54 8.51 11.23 -4.07
N LYS A 55 8.08 12.41 -3.59
CA LYS A 55 8.43 12.89 -2.24
C LYS A 55 8.01 11.91 -1.17
N ARG A 56 6.79 11.38 -1.26
CA ARG A 56 6.30 10.34 -0.34
C ARG A 56 7.17 9.08 -0.41
N HIS A 57 7.51 8.63 -1.61
CA HIS A 57 8.38 7.48 -1.81
C HIS A 57 9.72 7.67 -1.11
N ILE A 58 10.40 8.80 -1.36
CA ILE A 58 11.71 9.10 -0.76
C ILE A 58 11.63 9.05 0.77
N ARG A 59 10.70 9.77 1.39
CA ARG A 59 10.56 9.75 2.85
C ARG A 59 10.28 8.36 3.42
N SER A 60 9.41 7.59 2.77
CA SER A 60 8.97 6.30 3.29
C SER A 60 9.94 5.14 3.06
N VAL A 61 10.74 5.20 1.99
CA VAL A 61 11.60 4.07 1.57
C VAL A 61 13.07 4.34 1.80
N HIS A 62 13.52 5.60 1.69
CA HIS A 62 14.93 5.94 1.79
C HIS A 62 15.28 6.59 3.13
N MET A 63 14.35 7.37 3.70
CA MET A 63 14.58 8.01 4.99
C MET A 63 13.99 7.21 6.16
N ASP A 64 13.22 6.15 5.88
CA ASP A 64 12.45 5.37 6.85
C ASP A 64 11.61 6.22 7.84
N GLU A 65 11.28 7.45 7.45
CA GLU A 65 10.57 8.38 8.31
C GLU A 65 9.13 7.88 8.50
N LYS A 66 8.79 7.61 9.76
CA LYS A 66 7.47 7.14 10.20
C LYS A 66 6.90 8.11 11.23
N PRO A 67 6.56 9.35 10.83
CA PRO A 67 6.10 10.38 11.77
C PRO A 67 4.73 10.08 12.38
N ASN A 68 3.98 9.12 11.83
CA ASN A 68 2.63 8.81 12.31
C ASN A 68 2.69 7.63 13.29
N LEU A 69 2.93 7.94 14.57
CA LEU A 69 2.89 6.96 15.66
C LEU A 69 1.45 6.55 15.98
N CYS A 70 1.26 5.30 16.37
CA CYS A 70 -0.02 4.84 16.87
C CYS A 70 -0.30 5.48 18.22
N PRO A 71 -1.45 6.15 18.40
CA PRO A 71 -1.81 6.74 19.69
C PRO A 71 -2.37 5.71 20.69
N HIS A 72 -2.50 4.44 20.30
CA HIS A 72 -3.05 3.41 21.19
C HIS A 72 -2.00 3.05 22.27
N PRO A 73 -2.39 3.04 23.56
CA PRO A 73 -1.47 2.74 24.65
C PRO A 73 -0.88 1.33 24.50
N GLY A 74 0.43 1.19 24.70
CA GLY A 74 1.13 -0.09 24.50
C GLY A 74 1.37 -0.47 23.03
N CYS A 75 1.09 0.41 22.07
CA CYS A 75 1.36 0.18 20.66
C CYS A 75 2.48 1.08 20.13
N ASP A 76 3.67 0.51 19.93
CA ASP A 76 4.84 1.23 19.40
C ASP A 76 4.92 1.27 17.87
N LYS A 77 3.80 0.98 17.17
CA LYS A 77 3.79 0.94 15.71
C LYS A 77 3.79 2.35 15.13
N SER A 78 4.68 2.59 14.18
CA SER A 78 4.80 3.85 13.45
C SER A 78 4.59 3.66 11.94
N PHE A 79 4.01 4.67 11.30
CA PHE A 79 3.66 4.62 9.89
C PHE A 79 4.17 5.85 9.14
N SER A 80 4.69 5.63 7.92
CA SER A 80 5.10 6.72 7.02
C SER A 80 3.93 7.49 6.43
N ARG A 81 2.70 6.96 6.55
CA ARG A 81 1.48 7.53 5.99
C ARG A 81 0.33 7.51 7.00
N ARG A 82 -0.47 8.57 7.00
CA ARG A 82 -1.65 8.74 7.86
C ARG A 82 -2.75 7.73 7.55
N ASP A 83 -3.00 7.43 6.27
CA ASP A 83 -4.04 6.48 5.89
C ASP A 83 -3.73 5.06 6.36
N ASN A 84 -2.46 4.66 6.35
CA ASN A 84 -2.00 3.40 6.92
C ASN A 84 -2.21 3.37 8.45
N LEU A 85 -1.88 4.46 9.15
CA LEU A 85 -2.14 4.59 10.59
C LEU A 85 -3.64 4.46 10.90
N LEU A 86 -4.50 5.15 10.15
CA LEU A 86 -5.95 5.09 10.35
C LEU A 86 -6.50 3.68 10.12
N GLN A 87 -6.00 2.97 9.10
CA GLN A 87 -6.38 1.58 8.88
C GLN A 87 -5.90 0.68 10.03
N HIS A 88 -4.67 0.87 10.49
CA HIS A 88 -4.13 0.13 11.63
C HIS A 88 -4.92 0.39 12.91
N TYR A 89 -5.28 1.65 13.20
CA TYR A 89 -6.00 2.03 14.41
C TYR A 89 -7.39 1.37 14.50
N LYS A 90 -8.02 1.05 13.37
CA LYS A 90 -9.29 0.30 13.35
C LYS A 90 -9.15 -1.10 13.95
N VAL A 91 -7.97 -1.73 13.86
CA VAL A 91 -7.72 -3.07 14.42
C VAL A 91 -7.86 -3.02 15.93
N HIS A 92 -7.30 -2.01 16.59
CA HIS A 92 -7.46 -1.81 18.04
C HIS A 92 -8.92 -1.67 18.41
N LYS A 93 -9.66 -0.81 17.70
CA LYS A 93 -11.10 -0.63 17.94
C LYS A 93 -11.93 -1.93 17.76
N SER A 94 -11.51 -2.83 16.85
CA SER A 94 -12.20 -4.11 16.63
C SER A 94 -11.80 -5.23 17.59
N GLN A 95 -10.71 -5.07 18.35
CA GLN A 95 -10.23 -6.05 19.33
C GLN A 95 -10.68 -5.70 20.77
N GLU A 96 -11.29 -4.53 20.97
CA GLU A 96 -11.81 -4.06 22.26
C GLU A 96 -13.34 -4.19 22.39
N LEU A 97 -13.95 -5.08 21.60
CA LEU A 97 -15.32 -5.58 21.74
C LEU A 97 -15.27 -7.09 22.01
#